data_AF-A0A3N0CNZ4-F1
#
_entry.id   AF-A0A3N0CNZ4-F1
#
_cell.length_a   1.000
_cell.length_b   1.000
_cell.length_c   1.000
_cell.angle_alpha   90.00
_cell.angle_beta   90.00
_cell.angle_gamma   90.00
#
_symmetry.space_group_name_H-M   'P 1'
#
loop_
_entity.id
_entity.type
_entity.pdbx_description
1 polymer ?
#
loop_
_entity_poly.entity_id
_entity_poly.type
_entity_poly.pdbx_seq_one_letter_code
_entity_poly.pdbx_strand_id
1 'polypeptide(L)'
;MTSPSLSRRGLITAAGLGAGVALTPAWMADAARSAAVDADTLWRWNHLLADGGPRLTGNAAHRHFVDWLAAKFARTGLKVHRDRHTFTRWAPRRWSLTVAGEPIDVAYYFPYSGETPPGGVTGKLVHLGLSPTNAVAWGVARGKIAVVEVASPQLPIGAAFPSTGHFPPAAKQPLLAPAPSITDIAVAPLLELAHRAGVLGVVCIRTGVSDALAKDQYSPFTTGHQGCPALWVGPTAGKRLRTLARAGARATLTLDAQLIPNAATDTIWAVLPGSDPREAVVVNTHTDGPNVAEENGGLGLLALAREFSRVPRSRRRRSLIFVATTGHFQIPQLSTGALLAQSASRWIADHPELLDGRSRKTVAALTLEHLGCREWADDPRLNRYRATGLNDVGFCYTSNNRMRRLYLRNAAGTANRRTFTVAPPPALYFGEGHDFYKKRIATMSLIPAPSYLVAAPRNGAIEKLDKHLMLGQVRTFAKVIRSLDELSARQIGTSTGL
;
A
#
# COMPACT_ATOMS: atom_id res chain seq x y z
N MET A 1 1.47 -57.01 76.35
CA MET A 1 0.68 -57.33 75.14
C MET A 1 1.57 -57.14 73.92
N THR A 2 1.58 -58.15 73.07
CA THR A 2 2.44 -58.43 71.92
C THR A 2 2.31 -57.43 70.76
N SER A 3 3.41 -57.13 70.07
CA SER A 3 3.42 -56.57 68.69
C SER A 3 2.80 -57.59 67.69
N PRO A 4 2.35 -57.19 66.48
CA PRO A 4 3.31 -57.03 65.37
C PRO A 4 2.96 -56.02 64.23
N SER A 5 4.06 -55.54 63.62
CA SER A 5 4.35 -55.27 62.19
C SER A 5 3.37 -54.51 61.28
N LEU A 6 3.84 -53.38 60.74
CA LEU A 6 3.57 -52.99 59.34
C LEU A 6 4.83 -52.36 58.68
N SER A 7 5.53 -53.24 57.94
CA SER A 7 6.04 -53.08 56.58
C SER A 7 6.63 -51.73 56.11
N ARG A 8 7.92 -51.80 55.73
CA ARG A 8 8.63 -50.90 54.80
C ARG A 8 7.90 -50.81 53.45
N ARG A 9 7.04 -49.79 53.25
CA ARG A 9 6.67 -49.27 51.91
C ARG A 9 5.85 -47.99 52.09
N GLY A 10 6.41 -46.85 51.67
CA GLY A 10 5.65 -45.60 51.53
C GLY A 10 6.36 -44.33 51.96
N LEU A 11 7.52 -44.03 51.36
CA LEU A 11 8.08 -42.67 51.35
C LEU A 11 8.72 -42.41 49.98
N ILE A 12 7.89 -42.10 48.99
CA ILE A 12 8.29 -41.38 47.79
C ILE A 12 7.24 -40.30 47.59
N THR A 13 7.56 -39.06 47.94
CA THR A 13 7.29 -37.83 47.16
C THR A 13 7.74 -36.62 47.94
N ALA A 14 8.99 -36.19 47.72
CA ALA A 14 9.42 -34.79 47.77
C ALA A 14 10.95 -34.71 47.56
N ALA A 15 11.40 -34.59 46.31
CA ALA A 15 12.62 -33.86 45.91
C ALA A 15 12.81 -34.00 44.40
N GLY A 16 12.67 -32.89 43.66
CA GLY A 16 12.92 -32.88 42.22
C GLY A 16 12.19 -31.79 41.46
N LEU A 17 12.20 -30.54 41.95
CA LEU A 17 11.98 -29.37 41.10
C LEU A 17 13.21 -29.20 40.19
N GLY A 18 13.31 -30.05 39.18
CA GLY A 18 14.19 -29.82 38.05
C GLY A 18 13.58 -28.71 37.20
N ALA A 19 14.22 -27.54 37.22
CA ALA A 19 14.00 -26.51 36.21
C ALA A 19 14.35 -27.12 34.85
N GLY A 20 13.34 -27.62 34.15
CA GLY A 20 13.46 -28.02 32.75
C GLY A 20 13.72 -26.77 31.92
N VAL A 21 14.99 -26.39 31.78
CA VAL A 21 15.42 -25.55 30.67
C VAL A 21 15.05 -26.36 29.43
N ALA A 22 13.98 -25.96 28.75
CA ALA A 22 13.67 -26.47 27.43
C ALA A 22 14.86 -26.09 26.53
N LEU A 23 15.80 -27.02 26.38
CA LEU A 23 16.93 -26.88 25.48
C LEU A 23 16.33 -26.76 24.08
N THR A 24 16.33 -25.54 23.56
CA THR A 24 16.12 -25.34 22.13
C THR A 24 17.20 -26.17 21.43
N PRO A 25 16.82 -27.11 20.55
CA PRO A 25 17.80 -27.91 19.83
C PRO A 25 18.81 -26.98 19.15
N ALA A 26 20.11 -27.30 19.23
CA ALA A 26 21.18 -26.45 18.68
C ALA A 26 20.92 -26.03 17.21
N TRP A 27 20.19 -26.84 16.43
CA TRP A 27 19.79 -26.54 15.06
C TRP A 27 18.66 -25.48 14.93
N MET A 28 17.80 -25.30 15.93
CA MET A 28 16.84 -24.18 16.00
C MET A 28 17.56 -22.87 16.34
N ALA A 29 18.64 -22.94 17.13
CA ALA A 29 19.54 -21.82 17.36
C ALA A 29 20.41 -21.52 16.13
N ASP A 30 20.80 -22.55 15.35
CA ASP A 30 21.61 -22.40 14.12
C ASP A 30 20.79 -21.84 12.94
N ALA A 31 19.53 -22.27 12.80
CA ALA A 31 18.58 -21.64 11.87
C ALA A 31 18.24 -20.19 12.26
N ALA A 32 18.38 -19.84 13.55
CA ALA A 32 18.26 -18.46 14.04
C ALA A 32 19.58 -17.66 13.93
N ARG A 33 20.74 -18.33 13.78
CA ARG A 33 22.08 -17.70 13.70
C ARG A 33 22.60 -17.49 12.28
N SER A 34 22.00 -18.12 11.27
CA SER A 34 22.15 -17.71 9.86
C SER A 34 21.28 -16.46 9.62
N ALA A 35 21.84 -15.27 9.90
CA ALA A 35 21.10 -14.02 10.14
C ALA A 35 19.90 -13.82 9.21
N ALA A 36 18.70 -14.11 9.75
CA ALA A 36 17.45 -13.58 9.23
C ALA A 36 17.60 -12.06 9.09
N VAL A 37 16.94 -11.46 8.08
CA VAL A 37 17.05 -10.01 7.88
C VAL A 37 16.63 -9.29 9.16
N ASP A 38 17.52 -8.46 9.69
CA ASP A 38 17.30 -7.68 10.90
C ASP A 38 16.67 -6.31 10.58
N ALA A 39 16.28 -5.59 11.64
CA ALA A 39 15.61 -4.30 11.52
C ALA A 39 16.52 -3.27 10.84
N ASP A 40 17.82 -3.29 11.13
CA ASP A 40 18.78 -2.33 10.58
C ASP A 40 19.04 -2.56 9.09
N THR A 41 19.02 -3.81 8.64
CA THR A 41 19.11 -4.14 7.21
C THR A 41 17.87 -3.66 6.46
N LEU A 42 16.67 -3.92 6.99
CA LEU A 42 15.44 -3.38 6.40
C LEU A 42 15.48 -1.85 6.38
N TRP A 43 15.95 -1.22 7.45
CA TRP A 43 16.03 0.23 7.53
C TRP A 43 17.00 0.83 6.52
N ARG A 44 18.19 0.24 6.34
CA ARG A 44 19.13 0.64 5.28
C ARG A 44 18.52 0.53 3.88
N TRP A 45 17.68 -0.48 3.63
CA TRP A 45 16.98 -0.61 2.35
C TRP A 45 15.89 0.45 2.18
N ASN A 46 15.18 0.85 3.25
CA ASN A 46 14.23 1.96 3.19
C ASN A 46 14.94 3.29 2.93
N HIS A 47 16.13 3.51 3.49
CA HIS A 47 16.94 4.69 3.16
C HIS A 47 17.27 4.76 1.66
N LEU A 48 17.59 3.64 1.01
CA LEU A 48 17.77 3.61 -0.44
C LEU A 48 16.50 4.05 -1.21
N LEU A 49 15.31 3.70 -0.72
CA LEU A 49 14.06 4.20 -1.30
C LEU A 49 13.87 5.70 -1.06
N ALA A 50 14.15 6.17 0.16
CA ALA A 50 14.03 7.57 0.56
C ALA A 50 14.97 8.47 -0.26
N ASP A 51 16.23 8.07 -0.41
CA ASP A 51 17.27 8.81 -1.12
C ASP A 51 16.99 8.90 -2.63
N GLY A 52 16.29 7.92 -3.18
CA GLY A 52 15.86 7.91 -4.58
C GLY A 52 14.66 8.82 -4.90
N GLY A 53 13.95 9.33 -3.89
CA GLY A 53 12.71 10.09 -4.06
C GLY A 53 11.52 9.25 -4.54
N PRO A 54 10.41 9.89 -4.98
CA PRO A 54 9.21 9.20 -5.45
C PRO A 54 9.49 8.23 -6.60
N ARG A 55 9.03 6.98 -6.47
CA ARG A 55 9.17 5.92 -7.49
C ARG A 55 7.92 5.81 -8.34
N LEU A 56 7.44 6.95 -8.87
CA LEU A 56 6.28 6.98 -9.77
C LEU A 56 6.52 6.06 -10.97
N THR A 57 5.46 5.38 -11.42
CA THR A 57 5.55 4.32 -12.44
C THR A 57 6.43 4.71 -13.61
N GLY A 58 7.39 3.85 -13.93
CA GLY A 58 8.30 4.01 -15.05
C GLY A 58 9.26 5.21 -14.98
N ASN A 59 9.34 5.98 -13.90
CA ASN A 59 10.34 7.03 -13.73
C ASN A 59 11.74 6.43 -13.44
N ALA A 60 12.78 7.28 -13.37
CA ALA A 60 14.15 6.80 -13.17
C ALA A 60 14.35 6.11 -11.80
N ALA A 61 13.79 6.67 -10.73
CA ALA A 61 13.87 6.11 -9.38
C ALA A 61 13.17 4.74 -9.30
N HIS A 62 12.00 4.61 -9.93
CA HIS A 62 11.26 3.36 -10.03
C HIS A 62 12.07 2.28 -10.75
N ARG A 63 12.59 2.57 -11.94
CA ARG A 63 13.41 1.60 -12.70
C ARG A 63 14.67 1.19 -11.91
N HIS A 64 15.32 2.15 -11.26
CA HIS A 64 16.47 1.86 -10.39
C HIS A 64 16.08 0.93 -9.24
N PHE A 65 14.94 1.15 -8.58
CA PHE A 65 14.46 0.28 -7.52
C PHE A 65 14.14 -1.14 -8.04
N VAL A 66 13.46 -1.25 -9.18
CA VAL A 66 13.17 -2.55 -9.81
C VAL A 66 14.45 -3.30 -10.18
N ASP A 67 15.44 -2.61 -10.75
CA ASP A 67 16.75 -3.19 -11.06
C ASP A 67 17.49 -3.65 -9.81
N TRP A 68 17.50 -2.81 -8.77
CA TRP A 68 18.11 -3.15 -7.49
C TRP A 68 17.44 -4.38 -6.86
N LEU A 69 16.11 -4.43 -6.87
CA LEU A 69 15.32 -5.50 -6.28
C LEU A 69 15.54 -6.82 -7.04
N ALA A 70 15.51 -6.79 -8.38
CA ALA A 70 15.83 -7.94 -9.23
C ALA A 70 17.24 -8.46 -8.94
N ALA A 71 18.25 -7.60 -8.86
CA ALA A 71 19.62 -8.00 -8.52
C ALA A 71 19.71 -8.60 -7.10
N LYS A 72 18.92 -8.10 -6.13
CA LYS A 72 18.87 -8.67 -4.77
C LYS A 72 18.19 -10.04 -4.74
N PHE A 73 17.12 -10.26 -5.50
CA PHE A 73 16.52 -11.58 -5.67
C PHE A 73 17.48 -12.57 -6.36
N ALA A 74 18.18 -12.17 -7.42
CA ALA A 74 19.14 -13.04 -8.09
C ALA A 74 20.24 -13.53 -7.12
N ARG A 75 20.71 -12.66 -6.21
CA ARG A 75 21.69 -13.01 -5.16
C ARG A 75 21.18 -13.99 -4.10
N THR A 76 19.88 -14.30 -4.06
CA THR A 76 19.37 -15.39 -3.21
C THR A 76 19.41 -16.74 -3.91
N GLY A 77 19.98 -16.81 -5.13
CA GLY A 77 20.04 -18.01 -5.96
C GLY A 77 18.76 -18.27 -6.77
N LEU A 78 17.82 -17.31 -6.78
CA LEU A 78 16.58 -17.42 -7.55
C LEU A 78 16.77 -16.93 -8.99
N LYS A 79 16.15 -17.62 -9.94
CA LYS A 79 15.98 -17.11 -11.30
C LYS A 79 14.92 -16.01 -11.29
N VAL A 80 15.32 -14.80 -11.66
CA VAL A 80 14.42 -13.64 -11.75
C VAL A 80 13.89 -13.51 -13.16
N HIS A 81 12.58 -13.41 -13.28
CA HIS A 81 11.85 -13.15 -14.51
C HIS A 81 11.43 -11.68 -14.53
N ARG A 82 11.31 -11.12 -15.75
CA ARG A 82 10.90 -9.74 -15.98
C ARG A 82 9.84 -9.71 -17.06
N ASP A 83 8.69 -9.13 -16.75
CA ASP A 83 7.62 -8.89 -17.70
C ASP A 83 7.63 -7.40 -18.05
N ARG A 84 8.03 -7.09 -19.28
CA ARG A 84 8.13 -5.73 -19.80
C ARG A 84 6.74 -5.22 -20.15
N HIS A 85 6.38 -4.05 -19.64
CA HIS A 85 5.16 -3.34 -20.04
C HIS A 85 5.51 -1.94 -20.54
N THR A 86 4.63 -1.39 -21.39
CA THR A 86 4.74 -0.03 -21.91
C THR A 86 3.44 0.73 -21.69
N PHE A 87 3.53 2.01 -21.40
CA PHE A 87 2.39 2.90 -21.19
C PHE A 87 2.76 4.33 -21.61
N THR A 88 1.76 5.22 -21.66
CA THR A 88 2.02 6.65 -21.86
C THR A 88 2.25 7.29 -20.50
N ARG A 89 3.50 7.64 -20.21
CA ARG A 89 3.88 8.27 -18.95
C ARG A 89 3.65 9.78 -19.02
N TRP A 90 2.93 10.31 -18.05
CA TRP A 90 2.81 11.75 -17.83
C TRP A 90 3.87 12.21 -16.83
N ALA A 91 4.75 13.13 -17.25
CA ALA A 91 5.90 13.57 -16.49
C ALA A 91 5.80 15.08 -16.20
N PRO A 92 5.29 15.49 -15.02
CA PRO A 92 5.20 16.90 -14.66
C PRO A 92 6.58 17.51 -14.47
N ARG A 93 6.74 18.75 -14.96
CA ARG A 93 8.00 19.51 -14.90
C ARG A 93 7.88 20.72 -14.00
N ARG A 94 6.82 21.51 -14.19
CA ARG A 94 6.57 22.74 -13.44
C ARG A 94 5.08 22.97 -13.27
N TRP A 95 4.71 23.46 -12.10
CA TRP A 95 3.36 23.95 -11.84
C TRP A 95 3.39 25.21 -10.99
N SER A 96 2.42 26.09 -11.19
CA SER A 96 2.23 27.30 -10.40
C SER A 96 0.84 27.89 -10.62
N LEU A 97 0.38 28.65 -9.64
CA LEU A 97 -0.83 29.47 -9.75
C LEU A 97 -0.50 30.91 -9.38
N THR A 98 -0.81 31.85 -10.25
CA THR A 98 -0.71 33.29 -10.00
C THR A 98 -2.09 33.91 -10.17
N VAL A 99 -2.51 34.77 -9.25
CA VAL A 99 -3.82 35.45 -9.29
C VAL A 99 -3.59 36.93 -9.04
N ALA A 100 -4.06 37.77 -9.95
CA ALA A 100 -3.87 39.23 -9.91
C ALA A 100 -2.39 39.64 -9.74
N GLY A 101 -1.46 38.91 -10.37
CA GLY A 101 -0.02 39.15 -10.28
C GLY A 101 0.67 38.48 -9.09
N GLU A 102 -0.08 37.98 -8.11
CA GLU A 102 0.46 37.41 -6.88
C GLU A 102 0.48 35.87 -6.91
N PRO A 103 1.54 35.21 -6.43
CA PRO A 103 1.55 33.75 -6.33
C PRO A 103 0.55 33.24 -5.27
N ILE A 104 -0.06 32.10 -5.57
CA ILE A 104 -0.86 31.31 -4.63
C ILE A 104 -0.11 30.01 -4.35
N ASP A 105 0.02 29.67 -3.06
CA ASP A 105 0.65 28.41 -2.66
C ASP A 105 -0.15 27.21 -3.16
N VAL A 106 0.52 26.36 -3.94
CA VAL A 106 -0.07 25.15 -4.53
C VAL A 106 0.34 23.98 -3.65
N ALA A 107 -0.64 23.22 -3.19
CA ALA A 107 -0.41 22.05 -2.36
C ALA A 107 0.25 20.92 -3.15
N TYR A 108 -0.27 20.64 -4.36
CA TYR A 108 0.27 19.66 -5.32
C TYR A 108 -0.47 19.76 -6.67
N TYR A 109 0.05 19.13 -7.72
CA TYR A 109 -0.65 19.01 -9.02
C TYR A 109 -1.62 17.82 -9.00
N PHE A 110 -2.70 17.87 -9.78
CA PHE A 110 -3.55 16.70 -9.99
C PHE A 110 -2.88 15.76 -11.02
N PRO A 111 -2.45 14.54 -10.65
CA PRO A 111 -1.75 13.65 -11.58
C PRO A 111 -2.59 13.31 -12.81
N TYR A 112 -1.99 13.39 -14.00
CA TYR A 112 -2.68 13.09 -15.27
C TYR A 112 -3.92 13.98 -15.54
N SER A 113 -4.03 15.14 -14.90
CA SER A 113 -5.16 16.05 -15.16
C SER A 113 -5.16 16.62 -16.58
N GLY A 114 -3.98 16.96 -17.09
CA GLY A 114 -3.78 17.62 -18.37
C GLY A 114 -2.63 18.61 -18.28
N GLU A 115 -2.29 19.25 -19.39
CA GLU A 115 -1.14 20.14 -19.50
C GLU A 115 -1.59 21.53 -19.93
N THR A 116 -0.85 22.54 -19.49
CA THR A 116 -0.86 23.87 -20.12
C THR A 116 0.31 23.98 -21.10
N PRO A 117 0.27 24.93 -22.05
CA PRO A 117 1.51 25.41 -22.68
C PRO A 117 2.53 25.88 -21.62
N PRO A 118 3.84 25.98 -21.94
CA PRO A 118 4.86 26.41 -20.99
C PRO A 118 4.60 27.76 -20.31
N GLY A 119 3.91 28.68 -21.01
CA GLY A 119 3.50 29.99 -20.48
C GLY A 119 2.25 29.95 -19.58
N GLY A 120 1.63 28.79 -19.40
CA GLY A 120 0.36 28.64 -18.68
C GLY A 120 -0.87 29.02 -19.52
N VAL A 121 -2.04 28.91 -18.89
CA VAL A 121 -3.32 29.40 -19.39
C VAL A 121 -3.80 30.54 -18.50
N THR A 122 -4.31 31.61 -19.10
CA THR A 122 -4.77 32.80 -18.36
C THR A 122 -6.26 33.04 -18.59
N GLY A 123 -7.01 33.23 -17.52
CA GLY A 123 -8.44 33.49 -17.59
C GLY A 123 -8.99 34.13 -16.31
N LYS A 124 -10.25 34.54 -16.33
CA LYS A 124 -10.97 34.90 -15.09
C LYS A 124 -11.20 33.64 -14.25
N LEU A 125 -11.09 33.77 -12.94
CA LEU A 125 -11.53 32.74 -12.01
C LEU A 125 -13.05 32.72 -11.92
N VAL A 126 -13.64 31.53 -11.73
CA VAL A 126 -15.05 31.36 -11.39
C VAL A 126 -15.18 30.36 -10.25
N HIS A 127 -15.76 30.78 -9.13
CA HIS A 127 -16.05 29.90 -8.01
C HIS A 127 -17.34 29.12 -8.29
N LEU A 128 -17.25 27.79 -8.37
CA LEU A 128 -18.40 26.91 -8.64
C LEU A 128 -18.99 26.28 -7.36
N GLY A 129 -18.43 26.59 -6.18
CA GLY A 129 -18.79 25.89 -4.95
C GLY A 129 -18.26 24.46 -4.95
N LEU A 130 -19.10 23.49 -4.62
CA LEU A 130 -18.73 22.06 -4.69
C LEU A 130 -18.42 21.64 -6.13
N SER A 131 -17.53 20.65 -6.29
CA SER A 131 -17.18 20.13 -7.62
C SER A 131 -18.42 19.68 -8.40
N PRO A 132 -18.67 20.22 -9.61
CA PRO A 132 -19.79 19.80 -10.44
C PRO A 132 -19.71 18.33 -10.88
N THR A 133 -20.88 17.70 -11.01
CA THR A 133 -21.02 16.29 -11.41
C THR A 133 -21.49 16.10 -12.86
N ASN A 134 -21.76 17.18 -13.59
CA ASN A 134 -22.23 17.14 -14.98
C ASN A 134 -21.64 18.29 -15.83
N ALA A 135 -21.58 18.08 -17.15
CA ALA A 135 -20.97 19.04 -18.09
C ALA A 135 -21.69 20.40 -18.17
N VAL A 136 -23.01 20.45 -17.95
CA VAL A 136 -23.79 21.70 -17.99
C VAL A 136 -23.33 22.63 -16.87
N ALA A 137 -23.19 22.11 -15.65
CA ALA A 137 -22.70 22.86 -14.51
C ALA A 137 -21.23 23.30 -14.68
N TRP A 138 -20.38 22.48 -15.30
CA TRP A 138 -19.03 22.89 -15.69
C TRP A 138 -19.02 24.02 -16.73
N GLY A 139 -20.03 24.06 -17.62
CA GLY A 139 -20.17 25.07 -18.68
C GLY A 139 -20.21 26.52 -18.19
N VAL A 140 -20.55 26.76 -16.92
CA VAL A 140 -20.48 28.09 -16.29
C VAL A 140 -19.05 28.68 -16.36
N ALA A 141 -18.03 27.81 -16.29
CA ALA A 141 -16.62 28.17 -16.36
C ALA A 141 -16.02 28.03 -17.78
N ARG A 142 -16.85 27.93 -18.85
CA ARG A 142 -16.36 27.93 -20.24
C ARG A 142 -15.47 29.14 -20.52
N GLY A 143 -14.29 28.88 -21.09
CA GLY A 143 -13.27 29.88 -21.42
C GLY A 143 -12.62 30.54 -20.20
N LYS A 144 -12.75 29.94 -19.01
CA LYS A 144 -12.30 30.48 -17.72
C LYS A 144 -11.59 29.40 -16.89
N ILE A 145 -11.02 29.79 -15.76
CA ILE A 145 -10.41 28.87 -14.79
C ILE A 145 -11.44 28.63 -13.67
N ALA A 146 -11.83 27.38 -13.46
CA ALA A 146 -12.78 27.01 -12.42
C ALA A 146 -12.09 26.87 -11.06
N VAL A 147 -12.76 27.31 -9.99
CA VAL A 147 -12.36 27.05 -8.61
C VAL A 147 -13.45 26.23 -7.94
N VAL A 148 -13.10 25.03 -7.50
CA VAL A 148 -14.02 24.07 -6.88
C VAL A 148 -13.58 23.71 -5.48
N GLU A 149 -14.55 23.43 -4.61
CA GLU A 149 -14.32 22.94 -3.26
C GLU A 149 -14.44 21.43 -3.25
N VAL A 150 -13.45 20.79 -2.65
CA VAL A 150 -13.38 19.34 -2.51
C VAL A 150 -13.16 19.02 -1.04
N ALA A 151 -14.16 18.37 -0.43
CA ALA A 151 -14.09 17.98 0.96
C ALA A 151 -13.37 16.65 1.09
N SER A 152 -12.35 16.61 1.95
CA SER A 152 -11.66 15.38 2.36
C SER A 152 -12.12 15.03 3.78
N PRO A 153 -13.31 14.42 3.96
CA PRO A 153 -13.79 14.06 5.30
C PRO A 153 -12.90 13.00 5.94
N GLN A 154 -12.86 12.98 7.27
CA GLN A 154 -12.28 11.85 7.98
C GLN A 154 -13.17 10.61 7.83
N LEU A 155 -12.57 9.45 7.67
CA LEU A 155 -13.23 8.18 7.42
C LEU A 155 -13.66 7.54 8.76
N PRO A 156 -14.93 7.12 8.93
CA PRO A 156 -15.35 6.29 10.05
C PRO A 156 -14.74 4.89 9.93
N ILE A 157 -13.68 4.65 10.70
CA ILE A 157 -12.80 3.49 10.50
C ILE A 157 -13.53 2.16 10.70
N GLY A 158 -14.37 2.06 11.73
CA GLY A 158 -15.13 0.83 11.98
C GLY A 158 -16.12 0.46 10.87
N ALA A 159 -16.59 1.45 10.10
CA ALA A 159 -17.49 1.21 8.96
C ALA A 159 -16.72 0.92 7.67
N ALA A 160 -15.61 1.62 7.43
CA ALA A 160 -14.78 1.39 6.25
C ALA A 160 -13.97 0.08 6.32
N PHE A 161 -13.54 -0.29 7.53
CA PHE A 161 -12.76 -1.49 7.81
C PHE A 161 -13.41 -2.28 8.95
N PRO A 162 -14.57 -2.92 8.70
CA PRO A 162 -15.27 -3.68 9.73
C PRO A 162 -14.41 -4.87 10.17
N SER A 163 -13.81 -4.71 11.36
CA SER A 163 -12.89 -5.70 11.91
C SER A 163 -13.62 -7.01 12.21
N THR A 164 -13.00 -8.11 11.77
CA THR A 164 -13.39 -9.48 12.09
C THR A 164 -12.53 -10.10 13.19
N GLY A 165 -11.53 -9.37 13.70
CA GLY A 165 -10.63 -9.81 14.76
C GLY A 165 -9.39 -8.93 14.84
N HIS A 166 -8.67 -8.97 15.97
CA HIS A 166 -7.52 -8.10 16.20
C HIS A 166 -6.51 -8.70 17.17
N PHE A 167 -5.29 -8.18 17.13
CA PHE A 167 -4.21 -8.55 18.05
C PHE A 167 -3.39 -7.32 18.49
N PRO A 168 -3.03 -7.23 19.78
CA PRO A 168 -3.50 -8.05 20.92
C PRO A 168 -4.98 -7.77 21.25
N PRO A 169 -5.63 -8.51 22.17
CA PRO A 169 -7.02 -8.27 22.54
C PRO A 169 -7.34 -6.83 22.95
N ALA A 170 -6.36 -6.11 23.51
CA ALA A 170 -6.46 -4.71 23.92
C ALA A 170 -6.23 -3.69 22.78
N ALA A 171 -5.94 -4.12 21.54
CA ALA A 171 -5.71 -3.20 20.43
C ALA A 171 -6.95 -2.35 20.15
N LYS A 172 -6.73 -1.05 19.88
CA LYS A 172 -7.78 -0.10 19.52
C LYS A 172 -7.50 0.55 18.17
N GLN A 173 -8.57 0.80 17.43
CA GLN A 173 -8.59 1.64 16.23
C GLN A 173 -9.17 3.02 16.58
N PRO A 174 -8.76 4.10 15.90
CA PRO A 174 -9.40 5.39 16.09
C PRO A 174 -10.84 5.35 15.54
N LEU A 175 -11.72 6.22 16.04
CA LEU A 175 -13.09 6.31 15.53
C LEU A 175 -13.13 6.88 14.11
N LEU A 176 -12.39 7.97 13.90
CA LEU A 176 -12.23 8.68 12.64
C LEU A 176 -10.74 8.77 12.31
N ALA A 177 -10.38 8.62 11.04
CA ALA A 177 -9.02 8.92 10.56
C ALA A 177 -9.03 9.52 9.16
N PRO A 178 -8.11 10.45 8.84
CA PRO A 178 -7.90 10.87 7.46
C PRO A 178 -7.29 9.73 6.64
N ALA A 179 -7.87 9.45 5.48
CA ALA A 179 -7.38 8.45 4.53
C ALA A 179 -7.37 9.01 3.10
N PRO A 180 -6.44 9.92 2.76
CA PRO A 180 -6.36 10.55 1.42
C PRO A 180 -6.33 9.56 0.25
N SER A 181 -5.70 8.40 0.44
CA SER A 181 -5.67 7.31 -0.55
C SER A 181 -7.04 6.74 -0.91
N ILE A 182 -8.07 6.99 -0.10
CA ILE A 182 -9.46 6.55 -0.34
C ILE A 182 -10.32 7.75 -0.68
N THR A 183 -10.26 8.79 0.18
CA THR A 183 -11.19 9.91 0.08
C THR A 183 -10.92 10.74 -1.16
N ASP A 184 -9.67 11.09 -1.46
CA ASP A 184 -9.34 11.95 -2.61
C ASP A 184 -9.68 11.26 -3.94
N ILE A 185 -9.63 9.93 -4.02
CA ILE A 185 -10.11 9.16 -5.17
C ILE A 185 -11.63 9.23 -5.28
N ALA A 186 -12.35 9.02 -4.17
CA ALA A 186 -13.80 8.99 -4.15
C ALA A 186 -14.44 10.35 -4.49
N VAL A 187 -13.77 11.46 -4.16
CA VAL A 187 -14.28 12.83 -4.36
C VAL A 187 -13.56 13.60 -5.47
N ALA A 188 -12.71 12.93 -6.25
CA ALA A 188 -11.95 13.56 -7.32
C ALA A 188 -12.89 14.29 -8.31
N PRO A 189 -12.61 15.57 -8.64
CA PRO A 189 -13.34 16.28 -9.69
C PRO A 189 -13.32 15.56 -11.04
N LEU A 190 -14.45 15.60 -11.76
CA LEU A 190 -14.61 15.00 -13.09
C LEU A 190 -14.01 15.91 -14.17
N LEU A 191 -12.68 15.95 -14.29
CA LEU A 191 -11.99 16.92 -15.15
C LEU A 191 -12.22 16.68 -16.64
N GLU A 192 -12.52 15.45 -17.08
CA GLU A 192 -12.93 15.19 -18.47
C GLU A 192 -14.24 15.93 -18.86
N LEU A 193 -15.15 16.12 -17.90
CA LEU A 193 -16.37 16.91 -18.13
C LEU A 193 -16.05 18.41 -18.17
N ALA A 194 -15.12 18.87 -17.34
CA ALA A 194 -14.61 20.23 -17.38
C ALA A 194 -13.92 20.53 -18.72
N HIS A 195 -13.08 19.62 -19.20
CA HIS A 195 -12.43 19.70 -20.52
C HIS A 195 -13.45 19.85 -21.64
N ARG A 196 -14.45 18.95 -21.72
CA ARG A 196 -15.53 18.98 -22.72
C ARG A 196 -16.39 20.25 -22.63
N ALA A 197 -16.54 20.82 -21.45
CA ALA A 197 -17.24 22.08 -21.24
C ALA A 197 -16.42 23.32 -21.66
N GLY A 198 -15.16 23.15 -22.07
CA GLY A 198 -14.26 24.24 -22.49
C GLY A 198 -13.68 25.03 -21.33
N VAL A 199 -13.54 24.42 -20.15
CA VAL A 199 -12.84 25.02 -18.99
C VAL A 199 -11.33 25.02 -19.27
N LEU A 200 -10.66 26.16 -19.04
CA LEU A 200 -9.23 26.32 -19.33
C LEU A 200 -8.33 25.57 -18.34
N GLY A 201 -8.78 25.45 -17.08
CA GLY A 201 -8.09 24.75 -16.01
C GLY A 201 -8.92 24.77 -14.74
N VAL A 202 -8.59 23.90 -13.79
CA VAL A 202 -9.34 23.74 -12.53
C VAL A 202 -8.40 23.92 -11.34
N VAL A 203 -8.82 24.70 -10.34
CA VAL A 203 -8.14 24.78 -9.05
C VAL A 203 -9.03 24.18 -7.98
N CYS A 204 -8.56 23.10 -7.36
CA CYS A 204 -9.26 22.34 -6.34
C CYS A 204 -8.85 22.84 -4.95
N ILE A 205 -9.78 23.48 -4.24
CA ILE A 205 -9.59 23.85 -2.84
C ILE A 205 -9.87 22.63 -1.99
N ARG A 206 -8.83 22.07 -1.36
CA ARG A 206 -8.98 20.97 -0.42
C ARG A 206 -9.50 21.51 0.92
N THR A 207 -10.57 20.91 1.43
CA THR A 207 -11.23 21.33 2.68
C THR A 207 -11.37 20.16 3.64
N GLY A 208 -11.52 20.45 4.94
CA GLY A 208 -11.70 19.42 5.97
C GLY A 208 -10.41 18.73 6.44
N VAL A 209 -9.24 19.25 6.04
CA VAL A 209 -7.89 18.80 6.43
C VAL A 209 -7.03 19.99 6.85
N SER A 210 -5.89 19.79 7.51
CA SER A 210 -4.87 20.83 7.66
C SER A 210 -4.07 21.07 6.38
N ASP A 211 -3.39 22.22 6.26
CA ASP A 211 -2.46 22.51 5.17
C ASP A 211 -1.32 21.48 5.12
N ALA A 212 -0.84 21.03 6.28
CA ALA A 212 0.25 20.05 6.36
C ALA A 212 -0.15 18.67 5.82
N LEU A 213 -1.40 18.23 6.07
CA LEU A 213 -1.95 17.01 5.45
C LEU A 213 -2.34 17.25 3.97
N ALA A 214 -2.71 18.48 3.60
CA ALA A 214 -3.09 18.82 2.24
C ALA A 214 -1.91 18.77 1.25
N LYS A 215 -0.70 19.01 1.73
CA LYS A 215 0.49 19.27 0.93
C LYS A 215 1.12 18.00 0.35
N ASP A 216 1.78 18.16 -0.80
CA ASP A 216 2.66 17.18 -1.45
C ASP A 216 1.98 15.82 -1.62
N GLN A 217 0.74 15.76 -2.10
CA GLN A 217 0.08 14.48 -2.40
C GLN A 217 0.29 14.07 -3.86
N TYR A 218 0.13 12.78 -4.13
CA TYR A 218 0.01 12.22 -5.47
C TYR A 218 -1.35 11.49 -5.57
N SER A 219 -2.42 12.27 -5.74
CA SER A 219 -3.79 11.75 -5.77
C SER A 219 -4.70 12.62 -6.64
N PRO A 220 -5.71 12.06 -7.33
CA PRO A 220 -5.96 10.63 -7.51
C PRO A 220 -4.92 10.00 -8.47
N PHE A 221 -4.69 8.70 -8.33
CA PHE A 221 -3.82 7.92 -9.22
C PHE A 221 -4.58 6.88 -10.06
N THR A 222 -5.90 6.77 -9.86
CA THR A 222 -6.77 5.76 -10.48
C THR A 222 -7.47 6.24 -11.75
N THR A 223 -7.12 7.43 -12.26
CA THR A 223 -7.69 8.00 -13.50
C THR A 223 -6.63 8.11 -14.59
N GLY A 224 -7.05 7.93 -15.85
CA GLY A 224 -6.20 8.24 -17.00
C GLY A 224 -5.98 9.74 -17.20
N HIS A 225 -5.42 10.10 -18.35
CA HIS A 225 -5.28 11.51 -18.75
C HIS A 225 -6.64 12.17 -18.98
N GLN A 226 -6.92 13.28 -18.31
CA GLN A 226 -8.27 13.90 -18.31
C GLN A 226 -8.41 15.15 -19.21
N GLY A 227 -7.31 15.65 -19.78
CA GLY A 227 -7.32 16.78 -20.72
C GLY A 227 -7.56 18.18 -20.14
N CYS A 228 -7.79 18.36 -18.84
CA CYS A 228 -7.96 19.67 -18.21
C CYS A 228 -6.95 19.88 -17.07
N PRO A 229 -5.96 20.79 -17.22
CA PRO A 229 -4.91 20.97 -16.22
C PRO A 229 -5.50 21.41 -14.88
N ALA A 230 -5.11 20.72 -13.81
CA ALA A 230 -5.64 21.00 -12.48
C ALA A 230 -4.58 21.01 -11.38
N LEU A 231 -4.76 21.93 -10.44
CA LEU A 231 -3.91 22.11 -9.26
C LEU A 231 -4.74 22.05 -7.98
N TRP A 232 -4.15 21.52 -6.92
CA TRP A 232 -4.73 21.53 -5.58
C TRP A 232 -4.14 22.65 -4.74
N VAL A 233 -4.97 23.33 -3.96
CA VAL A 233 -4.52 24.29 -2.94
C VAL A 233 -5.00 23.86 -1.57
N GLY A 234 -4.19 24.14 -0.55
CA GLY A 234 -4.53 23.87 0.84
C GLY A 234 -5.63 24.77 1.39
N PRO A 235 -6.21 24.44 2.55
CA PRO A 235 -7.24 25.23 3.21
C PRO A 235 -6.93 26.72 3.33
N THR A 236 -5.71 27.10 3.72
CA THR A 236 -5.35 28.51 3.95
C THR A 236 -5.31 29.30 2.64
N ALA A 237 -4.58 28.79 1.64
CA ALA A 237 -4.54 29.38 0.29
C ALA A 237 -5.95 29.40 -0.36
N GLY A 238 -6.74 28.36 -0.11
CA GLY A 238 -8.10 28.22 -0.58
C GLY A 238 -9.06 29.30 -0.08
N LYS A 239 -8.91 29.78 1.16
CA LYS A 239 -9.71 30.91 1.69
C LYS A 239 -9.48 32.17 0.85
N ARG A 240 -8.22 32.52 0.58
CA ARG A 240 -7.86 33.65 -0.28
C ARG A 240 -8.37 33.46 -1.71
N LEU A 241 -8.16 32.26 -2.28
CA LEU A 241 -8.56 31.95 -3.64
C LEU A 241 -10.07 32.06 -3.83
N ARG A 242 -10.88 31.65 -2.85
CA ARG A 242 -12.35 31.78 -2.88
C ARG A 242 -12.79 33.23 -3.05
N THR A 243 -12.21 34.14 -2.28
CA THR A 243 -12.52 35.57 -2.36
C THR A 243 -12.14 36.12 -3.75
N LEU A 244 -10.94 35.80 -4.24
CA LEU A 244 -10.47 36.23 -5.55
C LEU A 244 -11.33 35.67 -6.69
N ALA A 245 -11.77 34.41 -6.58
CA ALA A 245 -12.62 33.77 -7.57
C ALA A 245 -14.03 34.37 -7.64
N ARG A 246 -14.61 34.75 -6.50
CA ARG A 246 -15.90 35.46 -6.44
C ARG A 246 -15.81 36.87 -7.04
N ALA A 247 -14.65 37.52 -6.92
CA ALA A 247 -14.37 38.79 -7.57
C ALA A 247 -14.04 38.66 -9.07
N GLY A 248 -14.00 37.44 -9.63
CA GLY A 248 -13.65 37.21 -11.03
C GLY A 248 -12.21 37.59 -11.38
N ALA A 249 -11.28 37.53 -10.40
CA ALA A 249 -9.89 37.91 -10.57
C ALA A 249 -9.24 37.13 -11.73
N ARG A 250 -8.30 37.77 -12.42
CA ARG A 250 -7.53 37.12 -13.49
C ARG A 250 -6.44 36.25 -12.89
N ALA A 251 -6.33 35.01 -13.37
CA ALA A 251 -5.33 34.06 -12.91
C ALA A 251 -4.58 33.44 -14.09
N THR A 252 -3.34 33.04 -13.84
CA THR A 252 -2.54 32.20 -14.73
C THR A 252 -2.26 30.89 -14.01
N LEU A 253 -2.74 29.78 -14.57
CA LEU A 253 -2.44 28.43 -14.14
C LEU A 253 -1.35 27.88 -15.06
N THR A 254 -0.28 27.35 -14.48
CA THR A 254 0.77 26.62 -15.22
C THR A 254 0.82 25.19 -14.71
N LEU A 255 0.77 24.24 -15.63
CA LEU A 255 1.04 22.82 -15.40
C LEU A 255 1.72 22.27 -16.66
N ASP A 256 3.03 22.48 -16.74
CA ASP A 256 3.86 21.92 -17.81
C ASP A 256 4.21 20.48 -17.46
N ALA A 257 3.83 19.56 -18.33
CA ALA A 257 4.16 18.15 -18.25
C ALA A 257 4.40 17.59 -19.64
N GLN A 258 5.13 16.49 -19.69
CA GLN A 258 5.42 15.77 -20.93
C GLN A 258 4.68 14.43 -20.95
N LEU A 259 3.96 14.17 -22.04
CA LEU A 259 3.51 12.82 -22.39
C LEU A 259 4.66 12.10 -23.09
N ILE A 260 5.06 10.96 -22.52
CA ILE A 260 6.15 10.13 -23.02
C ILE A 260 5.51 8.81 -23.45
N PRO A 261 5.22 8.64 -24.75
CA PRO A 261 4.65 7.39 -25.27
C PRO A 261 5.66 6.25 -25.12
N ASN A 262 5.15 5.03 -25.01
CA ASN A 262 5.95 3.80 -24.91
C ASN A 262 6.98 3.81 -23.78
N ALA A 263 6.72 4.58 -22.71
CA ALA A 263 7.54 4.53 -21.50
C ALA A 263 7.46 3.12 -20.91
N ALA A 264 8.61 2.55 -20.57
CA ALA A 264 8.69 1.16 -20.15
C ALA A 264 8.82 1.00 -18.64
N THR A 265 8.28 -0.10 -18.13
CA THR A 265 8.34 -0.51 -16.73
C THR A 265 8.20 -2.03 -16.63
N ASP A 266 8.72 -2.63 -15.55
CA ASP A 266 8.83 -4.09 -15.46
C ASP A 266 8.14 -4.63 -14.20
N THR A 267 7.31 -5.65 -14.36
CA THR A 267 6.96 -6.56 -13.26
C THR A 267 8.12 -7.54 -13.09
N ILE A 268 8.55 -7.81 -11.86
CA ILE A 268 9.57 -8.83 -11.59
C ILE A 268 9.02 -9.93 -10.70
N TRP A 269 9.42 -11.17 -11.00
CA TRP A 269 8.99 -12.31 -10.20
C TRP A 269 10.02 -13.43 -10.16
N ALA A 270 9.93 -14.27 -9.14
CA ALA A 270 10.84 -15.39 -8.94
C ALA A 270 10.14 -16.53 -8.21
N VAL A 271 10.52 -17.77 -8.55
CA VAL A 271 9.97 -18.98 -7.93
C VAL A 271 11.03 -19.66 -7.10
N LEU A 272 10.74 -19.86 -5.80
CA LEU A 272 11.50 -20.74 -4.92
C LEU A 272 10.80 -22.12 -4.86
N PRO A 273 11.38 -23.19 -5.45
CA PRO A 273 10.72 -24.49 -5.51
C PRO A 273 10.57 -25.17 -4.13
N GLY A 274 9.38 -25.69 -3.86
CA GLY A 274 9.06 -26.57 -2.73
C GLY A 274 9.24 -28.05 -3.05
N SER A 275 9.07 -28.92 -2.05
CA SER A 275 9.09 -30.37 -2.25
C SER A 275 7.87 -30.88 -3.04
N ASP A 276 6.70 -30.26 -2.88
CA ASP A 276 5.54 -30.48 -3.74
C ASP A 276 5.52 -29.43 -4.87
N PRO A 277 5.82 -29.81 -6.12
CA PRO A 277 5.85 -28.86 -7.23
C PRO A 277 4.46 -28.40 -7.67
N ARG A 278 3.39 -29.09 -7.24
CA ARG A 278 2.01 -28.84 -7.71
C ARG A 278 1.31 -27.73 -6.94
N GLU A 279 1.79 -27.37 -5.75
CA GLU A 279 1.17 -26.33 -4.92
C GLU A 279 2.12 -25.16 -4.68
N ALA A 280 1.56 -23.95 -4.68
CA ALA A 280 2.30 -22.72 -4.45
C ALA A 280 1.57 -21.74 -3.52
N VAL A 281 2.36 -20.89 -2.87
CA VAL A 281 1.90 -19.67 -2.22
C VAL A 281 2.51 -18.49 -2.96
N VAL A 282 1.66 -17.56 -3.42
CA VAL A 282 2.12 -16.28 -3.97
C VAL A 282 2.36 -15.31 -2.82
N VAL A 283 3.47 -14.57 -2.88
CA VAL A 283 3.78 -13.47 -1.96
C VAL A 283 4.02 -12.23 -2.82
N ASN A 284 3.13 -11.25 -2.76
CA ASN A 284 3.12 -10.14 -3.70
C ASN A 284 3.04 -8.75 -3.07
N THR A 285 3.36 -7.76 -3.90
CA THR A 285 3.28 -6.31 -3.67
C THR A 285 3.48 -5.59 -5.00
N HIS A 286 3.45 -4.26 -5.01
CA HIS A 286 3.84 -3.45 -6.16
C HIS A 286 5.15 -2.66 -5.90
N THR A 287 5.73 -2.06 -6.94
CA THR A 287 7.05 -1.40 -6.86
C THR A 287 7.03 0.11 -7.07
N ASP A 288 5.90 0.68 -7.50
CA ASP A 288 5.75 2.10 -7.83
C ASP A 288 4.86 2.86 -6.85
N GLY A 289 5.20 4.14 -6.59
CA GLY A 289 4.44 5.00 -5.68
C GLY A 289 5.13 6.33 -5.32
N PRO A 290 4.57 7.08 -4.36
CA PRO A 290 5.04 8.42 -4.02
C PRO A 290 6.00 8.48 -2.82
N ASN A 291 5.96 7.55 -1.87
CA ASN A 291 6.79 7.55 -0.66
C ASN A 291 7.18 6.14 -0.20
N VAL A 292 8.16 6.04 0.71
CA VAL A 292 8.73 4.77 1.16
C VAL A 292 7.69 3.77 1.67
N ALA A 293 6.64 4.23 2.35
CA ALA A 293 5.61 3.33 2.87
C ALA A 293 4.92 2.57 1.73
N GLU A 294 4.61 3.26 0.64
CA GLU A 294 3.89 2.70 -0.49
C GLU A 294 4.64 1.51 -1.11
N GLU A 295 5.95 1.62 -1.38
CA GLU A 295 6.68 0.59 -2.16
C GLU A 295 7.63 -0.28 -1.33
N ASN A 296 7.70 -0.09 -0.01
CA ASN A 296 8.57 -0.92 0.84
C ASN A 296 8.13 -2.38 0.96
N GLY A 297 6.96 -2.75 0.43
CA GLY A 297 6.52 -4.14 0.32
C GLY A 297 7.56 -5.00 -0.41
N GLY A 298 8.20 -4.48 -1.46
CA GLY A 298 9.26 -5.19 -2.19
C GLY A 298 10.45 -5.57 -1.30
N LEU A 299 10.75 -4.76 -0.29
CA LEU A 299 11.78 -5.05 0.72
C LEU A 299 11.36 -6.20 1.64
N GLY A 300 10.07 -6.30 1.96
CA GLY A 300 9.47 -7.42 2.68
C GLY A 300 9.55 -8.72 1.89
N LEU A 301 9.22 -8.70 0.60
CA LEU A 301 9.37 -9.86 -0.29
C LEU A 301 10.84 -10.31 -0.36
N LEU A 302 11.79 -9.38 -0.51
CA LEU A 302 13.21 -9.70 -0.51
C LEU A 302 13.66 -10.34 0.81
N ALA A 303 13.19 -9.83 1.95
CA ALA A 303 13.51 -10.41 3.25
C ALA A 303 13.01 -11.85 3.37
N LEU A 304 11.77 -12.12 2.95
CA LEU A 304 11.21 -13.46 2.91
C LEU A 304 11.97 -14.38 1.93
N ALA A 305 12.32 -13.89 0.74
CA ALA A 305 13.11 -14.67 -0.22
C ALA A 305 14.50 -15.03 0.33
N ARG A 306 15.18 -14.11 1.04
CA ARG A 306 16.46 -14.39 1.70
C ARG A 306 16.34 -15.40 2.83
N GLU A 307 15.25 -15.36 3.59
CA GLU A 307 15.00 -16.32 4.66
C GLU A 307 14.70 -17.71 4.09
N PHE A 308 13.71 -17.80 3.20
CA PHE A 308 13.25 -19.09 2.72
C PHE A 308 14.21 -19.75 1.75
N SER A 309 15.00 -19.02 0.94
CA SER A 309 16.03 -19.64 0.07
C SER A 309 17.04 -20.50 0.84
N ARG A 310 17.30 -20.19 2.11
CA ARG A 310 18.20 -20.94 3.00
C ARG A 310 17.57 -22.14 3.68
N VAL A 311 16.24 -22.22 3.71
CA VAL A 311 15.55 -23.44 4.15
C VAL A 311 15.83 -24.53 3.10
N PRO A 312 16.08 -25.80 3.43
CA PRO A 312 16.20 -26.85 2.43
C PRO A 312 14.87 -27.14 1.73
N ARG A 313 14.90 -27.56 0.45
CA ARG A 313 13.68 -27.92 -0.30
C ARG A 313 12.84 -28.99 0.39
N SER A 314 13.46 -29.95 1.07
CA SER A 314 12.78 -30.99 1.86
C SER A 314 11.99 -30.45 3.06
N ARG A 315 12.25 -29.22 3.49
CA ARG A 315 11.63 -28.56 4.66
C ARG A 315 10.70 -27.41 4.29
N ARG A 316 10.43 -27.19 3.00
CA ARG A 316 9.39 -26.29 2.48
C ARG A 316 8.50 -27.08 1.54
N ARG A 317 7.24 -27.26 1.92
CA ARG A 317 6.33 -28.11 1.14
C ARG A 317 5.98 -27.42 -0.18
N ARG A 318 5.48 -26.19 -0.11
CA ARG A 318 5.00 -25.46 -1.29
C ARG A 318 6.09 -24.63 -1.91
N SER A 319 5.93 -24.38 -3.21
CA SER A 319 6.73 -23.35 -3.85
C SER A 319 6.30 -21.96 -3.38
N LEU A 320 7.24 -21.05 -3.21
CA LEU A 320 6.93 -19.63 -2.99
C LEU A 320 7.16 -18.87 -4.29
N ILE A 321 6.17 -18.09 -4.71
CA ILE A 321 6.27 -17.22 -5.88
C ILE A 321 6.29 -15.79 -5.38
N PHE A 322 7.44 -15.13 -5.49
CA PHE A 322 7.58 -13.72 -5.13
C PHE A 322 7.27 -12.87 -6.36
N VAL A 323 6.31 -11.96 -6.24
CA VAL A 323 5.84 -11.12 -7.36
C VAL A 323 5.85 -9.65 -6.92
N ALA A 324 6.65 -8.83 -7.59
CA ALA A 324 6.65 -7.38 -7.39
C ALA A 324 6.16 -6.74 -8.69
N THR A 325 4.88 -6.39 -8.72
CA THR A 325 4.21 -5.84 -9.91
C THR A 325 4.54 -4.37 -10.11
N THR A 326 4.52 -3.93 -11.36
CA THR A 326 4.56 -2.51 -11.70
C THR A 326 3.18 -2.00 -12.06
N GLY A 327 2.95 -0.71 -11.82
CA GLY A 327 1.83 0.02 -12.40
C GLY A 327 0.64 0.16 -11.48
N HIS A 328 0.81 0.02 -10.16
CA HIS A 328 -0.25 0.31 -9.19
C HIS A 328 -0.70 1.78 -9.29
N PHE A 329 0.24 2.70 -9.52
CA PHE A 329 -0.05 4.11 -9.72
C PHE A 329 -0.43 4.44 -11.16
N GLN A 330 -0.63 3.43 -12.01
CA GLN A 330 -1.06 3.52 -13.41
C GLN A 330 -2.02 2.37 -13.78
N ILE A 331 -2.86 1.92 -12.84
CA ILE A 331 -3.87 0.88 -13.09
C ILE A 331 -4.79 1.18 -14.31
N PRO A 332 -5.10 2.43 -14.71
CA PRO A 332 -5.88 2.67 -15.92
C PRO A 332 -5.21 2.20 -17.21
N GLN A 333 -3.88 2.08 -17.22
CA GLN A 333 -3.08 1.66 -18.38
C GLN A 333 -2.45 0.27 -18.20
N LEU A 334 -2.22 -0.17 -16.96
CA LEU A 334 -1.39 -1.33 -16.63
C LEU A 334 -2.11 -2.40 -15.76
N SER A 335 -3.43 -2.32 -15.62
CA SER A 335 -4.25 -3.40 -15.06
C SER A 335 -5.14 -4.04 -16.14
N THR A 336 -5.67 -5.23 -15.87
CA THR A 336 -6.59 -5.95 -16.76
C THR A 336 -7.76 -6.50 -15.97
N GLY A 337 -8.98 -6.38 -16.49
CA GLY A 337 -10.16 -7.01 -15.88
C GLY A 337 -11.17 -6.00 -15.36
N ALA A 338 -11.80 -6.32 -14.23
CA ALA A 338 -12.96 -5.61 -13.73
C ALA A 338 -12.61 -4.21 -13.18
N LEU A 339 -13.65 -3.40 -12.96
CA LEU A 339 -13.54 -2.15 -12.20
C LEU A 339 -12.85 -2.40 -10.85
N LEU A 340 -11.86 -1.56 -10.51
CA LEU A 340 -10.98 -1.70 -9.32
C LEU A 340 -9.93 -2.82 -9.38
N ALA A 341 -9.65 -3.39 -10.56
CA ALA A 341 -8.47 -4.23 -10.76
C ALA A 341 -7.18 -3.52 -10.34
N GLN A 342 -6.26 -4.27 -9.76
CA GLN A 342 -4.96 -3.77 -9.29
C GLN A 342 -3.86 -4.21 -10.26
N SER A 343 -2.60 -3.84 -10.01
CA SER A 343 -1.52 -4.19 -10.95
C SER A 343 -1.25 -5.70 -11.03
N ALA A 344 -1.54 -6.45 -9.95
CA ALA A 344 -1.52 -7.91 -9.89
C ALA A 344 -2.42 -8.58 -10.93
N SER A 345 -3.53 -7.93 -11.32
CA SER A 345 -4.42 -8.44 -12.36
C SER A 345 -3.68 -8.73 -13.67
N ARG A 346 -2.74 -7.86 -14.05
CA ARG A 346 -1.97 -8.01 -15.29
C ARG A 346 -1.06 -9.22 -15.24
N TRP A 347 -0.32 -9.38 -14.13
CA TRP A 347 0.53 -10.56 -13.92
C TRP A 347 -0.28 -11.86 -13.89
N ILE A 348 -1.46 -11.85 -13.27
CA ILE A 348 -2.39 -13.00 -13.27
C ILE A 348 -2.86 -13.35 -14.69
N ALA A 349 -3.10 -12.35 -15.53
CA ALA A 349 -3.52 -12.56 -16.92
C ALA A 349 -2.37 -13.09 -17.80
N ASP A 350 -1.14 -12.63 -17.55
CA ASP A 350 0.05 -13.04 -18.30
C ASP A 350 0.57 -14.43 -17.88
N HIS A 351 0.36 -14.86 -16.63
CA HIS A 351 0.86 -16.14 -16.07
C HIS A 351 -0.23 -17.02 -15.41
N PRO A 352 -1.36 -17.31 -16.09
CA PRO A 352 -2.45 -18.09 -15.50
C PRO A 352 -2.04 -19.51 -15.10
N GLU A 353 -1.03 -20.08 -15.77
CA GLU A 353 -0.49 -21.42 -15.49
C GLU A 353 0.18 -21.55 -14.12
N LEU A 354 0.62 -20.43 -13.52
CA LEU A 354 1.17 -20.38 -12.16
C LEU A 354 0.07 -20.40 -11.08
N LEU A 355 -1.20 -20.27 -11.47
CA LEU A 355 -2.34 -20.22 -10.56
C LEU A 355 -3.26 -21.42 -10.69
N ASP A 356 -3.59 -21.83 -11.93
CA ASP A 356 -4.72 -22.71 -12.23
C ASP A 356 -4.45 -24.21 -12.11
N GLY A 357 -3.19 -24.62 -11.91
CA GLY A 357 -2.80 -26.02 -11.82
C GLY A 357 -2.11 -26.59 -13.08
N ARG A 358 -2.03 -25.84 -14.20
CA ARG A 358 -1.31 -26.29 -15.40
C ARG A 358 0.19 -26.45 -15.16
N SER A 359 0.84 -25.44 -14.55
CA SER A 359 2.21 -25.57 -14.03
C SER A 359 2.17 -25.89 -12.54
N ARG A 360 1.34 -25.14 -11.79
CA ARG A 360 1.12 -25.32 -10.35
C ARG A 360 -0.18 -24.64 -9.94
N LYS A 361 -0.75 -25.09 -8.84
CA LYS A 361 -1.94 -24.50 -8.23
C LYS A 361 -1.54 -23.55 -7.11
N THR A 362 -1.90 -22.28 -7.23
CA THR A 362 -1.72 -21.33 -6.13
C THR A 362 -2.84 -21.55 -5.11
N VAL A 363 -2.49 -21.96 -3.89
CA VAL A 363 -3.46 -22.26 -2.82
C VAL A 363 -3.70 -21.08 -1.88
N ALA A 364 -2.75 -20.14 -1.82
CA ALA A 364 -2.87 -18.90 -1.07
C ALA A 364 -2.05 -17.77 -1.72
N ALA A 365 -2.50 -16.53 -1.51
CA ALA A 365 -1.77 -15.32 -1.88
C ALA A 365 -1.62 -14.41 -0.64
N LEU A 366 -0.40 -13.93 -0.42
CA LEU A 366 -0.02 -13.12 0.73
C LEU A 366 0.49 -11.77 0.24
N THR A 367 -0.21 -10.68 0.55
CA THR A 367 0.16 -9.34 0.09
C THR A 367 0.77 -8.52 1.23
N LEU A 368 1.95 -7.95 0.98
CA LEU A 368 2.69 -7.12 1.95
C LEU A 368 2.76 -5.69 1.40
N GLU A 369 1.97 -4.79 1.97
CA GLU A 369 1.94 -3.37 1.61
C GLU A 369 2.07 -2.51 2.88
N HIS A 370 2.64 -1.31 2.72
CA HIS A 370 2.66 -0.23 3.71
C HIS A 370 3.26 -0.64 5.06
N LEU A 371 4.46 -1.22 5.02
CA LEU A 371 5.11 -1.78 6.19
C LEU A 371 5.72 -0.68 7.07
N GLY A 372 5.70 -0.87 8.38
CA GLY A 372 6.36 0.01 9.35
C GLY A 372 5.65 1.33 9.64
N CYS A 373 4.44 1.57 9.12
CA CYS A 373 3.75 2.85 9.28
C CYS A 373 3.46 3.22 10.74
N ARG A 374 3.81 4.45 11.14
CA ARG A 374 3.40 5.09 12.39
C ARG A 374 2.19 5.99 12.18
N GLU A 375 1.32 6.08 13.18
CA GLU A 375 0.08 6.85 13.07
C GLU A 375 0.36 8.36 13.21
N TRP A 376 -0.28 9.12 12.33
CA TRP A 376 -0.33 10.57 12.37
C TRP A 376 -1.78 11.05 12.32
N ALA A 377 -2.13 11.94 13.25
CA ALA A 377 -3.46 12.51 13.35
C ALA A 377 -3.50 13.94 12.81
N ASP A 378 -4.60 14.25 12.15
CA ASP A 378 -4.91 15.58 11.64
C ASP A 378 -5.97 16.26 12.48
N ASP A 379 -5.75 17.54 12.76
CA ASP A 379 -6.70 18.44 13.38
C ASP A 379 -6.92 19.65 12.44
N PRO A 380 -7.93 19.58 11.57
CA PRO A 380 -8.21 20.62 10.59
C PRO A 380 -8.60 21.96 11.24
N ARG A 381 -9.22 21.91 12.43
CA ARG A 381 -9.67 23.11 13.15
C ARG A 381 -8.49 23.91 13.68
N LEU A 382 -7.47 23.21 14.18
CA LEU A 382 -6.22 23.81 14.65
C LEU A 382 -5.13 23.88 13.56
N ASN A 383 -5.45 23.47 12.34
CA ASN A 383 -4.50 23.37 11.22
C ASN A 383 -3.21 22.61 11.58
N ARG A 384 -3.34 21.46 12.26
CA ARG A 384 -2.21 20.75 12.88
C ARG A 384 -2.21 19.27 12.54
N TYR A 385 -1.10 18.81 11.95
CA TYR A 385 -0.85 17.40 11.62
C TYR A 385 0.38 16.89 12.40
N ARG A 386 0.22 15.85 13.23
CA ARG A 386 1.31 15.37 14.11
C ARG A 386 1.27 13.87 14.38
N ALA A 387 2.43 13.32 14.72
CA ALA A 387 2.55 11.94 15.20
C ALA A 387 1.72 11.74 16.49
N THR A 388 1.08 10.57 16.63
CA THR A 388 0.31 10.22 17.83
C THR A 388 1.12 9.44 18.87
N GLY A 389 2.31 8.96 18.48
CA GLY A 389 3.11 8.06 19.30
C GLY A 389 2.70 6.58 19.18
N LEU A 390 1.72 6.25 18.35
CA LEU A 390 1.28 4.88 18.09
C LEU A 390 1.79 4.36 16.75
N ASN A 391 1.89 3.03 16.62
CA ASN A 391 1.93 2.38 15.30
C ASN A 391 0.62 2.65 14.56
N ASP A 392 0.64 2.75 13.24
CA ASP A 392 -0.60 2.81 12.47
C ASP A 392 -1.40 1.50 12.61
N VAL A 393 -2.69 1.56 12.32
CA VAL A 393 -3.57 0.39 12.36
C VAL A 393 -3.24 -0.51 11.18
N GLY A 394 -2.73 -1.71 11.48
CA GLY A 394 -2.44 -2.71 10.47
C GLY A 394 -3.70 -3.45 10.04
N PHE A 395 -4.45 -2.93 9.07
CA PHE A 395 -5.56 -3.65 8.46
C PHE A 395 -5.06 -4.76 7.55
N CYS A 396 -5.54 -5.98 7.78
CA CYS A 396 -5.22 -7.14 6.95
C CYS A 396 -6.51 -7.75 6.42
N TYR A 397 -6.75 -7.68 5.10
CA TYR A 397 -7.84 -8.44 4.51
C TYR A 397 -7.54 -9.93 4.62
N THR A 398 -8.53 -10.71 5.07
CA THR A 398 -8.42 -12.16 5.12
C THR A 398 -9.65 -12.80 4.51
N SER A 399 -9.45 -13.72 3.56
CA SER A 399 -10.54 -14.24 2.73
C SER A 399 -11.43 -15.29 3.40
N ASN A 400 -11.00 -15.83 4.54
CA ASN A 400 -11.75 -16.83 5.31
C ASN A 400 -11.28 -16.93 6.77
N ASN A 401 -12.01 -17.70 7.58
CA ASN A 401 -11.73 -17.91 9.00
C ASN A 401 -10.37 -18.56 9.30
N ARG A 402 -9.84 -19.39 8.40
CA ARG A 402 -8.53 -20.01 8.57
C ARG A 402 -7.43 -18.95 8.43
N MET A 403 -7.47 -18.16 7.36
CA MET A 403 -6.52 -17.08 7.10
C MET A 403 -6.51 -16.05 8.25
N ARG A 404 -7.71 -15.65 8.72
CA ARG A 404 -7.87 -14.78 9.90
C ARG A 404 -7.13 -15.29 11.13
N ARG A 405 -7.38 -16.54 11.52
CA ARG A 405 -6.76 -17.14 12.72
C ARG A 405 -5.25 -17.31 12.57
N LEU A 406 -4.78 -17.68 11.38
CA LEU A 406 -3.35 -17.80 11.10
C LEU A 406 -2.64 -16.46 11.22
N TYR A 407 -3.21 -15.39 10.67
CA TYR A 407 -2.62 -14.06 10.75
C TYR A 407 -2.50 -13.57 12.20
N LEU A 408 -3.63 -13.54 12.92
CA LEU A 408 -3.68 -13.02 14.30
C LEU A 408 -2.78 -13.82 15.26
N ARG A 409 -2.77 -15.15 15.13
CA ARG A 409 -1.88 -16.01 15.93
C ARG A 409 -0.41 -15.74 15.65
N ASN A 410 -0.05 -15.56 14.38
CA ASN A 410 1.35 -15.38 13.98
C ASN A 410 1.86 -13.96 14.19
N ALA A 411 0.97 -12.98 14.41
CA ALA A 411 1.35 -11.66 14.91
C ALA A 411 1.89 -11.72 16.35
N ALA A 412 1.47 -12.70 17.15
CA ALA A 412 1.97 -12.91 18.50
C ALA A 412 3.48 -13.17 18.52
N GLY A 413 4.17 -12.58 19.51
CA GLY A 413 5.63 -12.63 19.61
C GLY A 413 6.35 -11.82 18.54
N THR A 414 5.68 -10.88 17.87
CA THR A 414 6.30 -9.89 16.97
C THR A 414 5.99 -8.45 17.44
N ALA A 415 6.54 -7.46 16.74
CA ALA A 415 6.22 -6.05 16.96
C ALA A 415 4.89 -5.61 16.32
N ASN A 416 4.22 -6.49 15.54
CA ASN A 416 2.93 -6.23 14.90
C ASN A 416 1.75 -6.30 15.90
N ARG A 417 1.72 -5.34 16.82
CA ARG A 417 0.84 -5.33 18.02
C ARG A 417 -0.33 -4.34 17.93
N ARG A 418 -0.69 -3.88 16.73
CA ARG A 418 -1.88 -3.04 16.50
C ARG A 418 -2.50 -3.42 15.16
N THR A 419 -2.89 -4.69 15.03
CA THR A 419 -3.35 -5.24 13.76
C THR A 419 -4.74 -5.84 13.84
N PHE A 420 -5.49 -5.68 12.77
CA PHE A 420 -6.91 -5.98 12.66
C PHE A 420 -7.13 -6.74 11.36
N THR A 421 -7.87 -7.85 11.41
CA THR A 421 -8.32 -8.57 10.22
C THR A 421 -9.64 -8.02 9.75
N VAL A 422 -9.79 -7.82 8.44
CA VAL A 422 -11.02 -7.31 7.82
C VAL A 422 -11.51 -8.37 6.82
N ALA A 423 -12.82 -8.60 6.74
CA ALA A 423 -13.37 -9.40 5.65
C ALA A 423 -13.49 -8.51 4.41
N PRO A 424 -12.96 -8.92 3.25
CA PRO A 424 -13.13 -8.13 2.03
C PRO A 424 -14.61 -8.16 1.60
N PRO A 425 -15.31 -7.01 1.53
CA PRO A 425 -16.63 -7.00 0.93
C PRO A 425 -16.52 -7.38 -0.56
N PRO A 426 -17.53 -8.07 -1.13
CA PRO A 426 -17.45 -8.63 -2.48
C PRO A 426 -17.06 -7.63 -3.59
N ALA A 427 -17.44 -6.35 -3.43
CA ALA A 427 -17.19 -5.29 -4.40
C ALA A 427 -15.94 -4.43 -4.11
N LEU A 428 -15.44 -4.38 -2.88
CA LEU A 428 -14.42 -3.42 -2.45
C LEU A 428 -13.30 -4.11 -1.67
N TYR A 429 -12.19 -4.40 -2.36
CA TYR A 429 -10.97 -4.94 -1.77
C TYR A 429 -9.83 -4.09 -2.30
N PHE A 430 -9.20 -3.31 -1.42
CA PHE A 430 -8.06 -2.45 -1.77
C PHE A 430 -6.72 -3.21 -1.70
N GLY A 431 -5.77 -2.79 -2.53
CA GLY A 431 -4.41 -3.34 -2.56
C GLY A 431 -4.28 -4.61 -3.40
N GLU A 432 -3.03 -5.02 -3.62
CA GLU A 432 -2.62 -6.02 -4.61
C GLU A 432 -3.12 -7.46 -4.34
N GLY A 433 -3.86 -7.67 -3.25
CA GLY A 433 -4.55 -8.93 -2.95
C GLY A 433 -5.91 -9.09 -3.63
N HIS A 434 -6.48 -8.02 -4.19
CA HIS A 434 -7.83 -7.99 -4.79
C HIS A 434 -8.01 -9.09 -5.85
N ASP A 435 -7.11 -9.14 -6.83
CA ASP A 435 -7.30 -9.97 -8.01
C ASP A 435 -7.15 -11.47 -7.70
N PHE A 436 -6.29 -11.83 -6.74
CA PHE A 436 -6.23 -13.19 -6.21
C PHE A 436 -7.52 -13.59 -5.49
N TYR A 437 -8.10 -12.68 -4.70
CA TYR A 437 -9.40 -12.92 -4.06
C TYR A 437 -10.51 -13.14 -5.09
N LYS A 438 -10.54 -12.35 -6.18
CA LYS A 438 -11.49 -12.57 -7.30
C LYS A 438 -11.30 -13.90 -8.01
N LYS A 439 -10.08 -14.45 -8.01
CA LYS A 439 -9.78 -15.81 -8.49
C LYS A 439 -10.09 -16.92 -7.47
N ARG A 440 -10.77 -16.60 -6.36
CA ARG A 440 -11.12 -17.52 -5.27
C ARG A 440 -9.92 -18.16 -4.57
N ILE A 441 -8.74 -17.52 -4.63
CA ILE A 441 -7.53 -17.95 -3.93
C ILE A 441 -7.58 -17.42 -2.49
N ALA A 442 -7.24 -18.25 -1.50
CA ALA A 442 -7.22 -17.78 -0.12
C ALA A 442 -6.23 -16.62 0.06
N THR A 443 -6.67 -15.46 0.56
CA THR A 443 -5.83 -14.26 0.66
C THR A 443 -5.60 -13.81 2.09
N MET A 444 -4.44 -13.20 2.30
CA MET A 444 -4.06 -12.44 3.48
C MET A 444 -3.26 -11.22 3.02
N SER A 445 -3.83 -10.03 3.12
CA SER A 445 -3.27 -8.83 2.51
C SER A 445 -3.21 -7.70 3.53
N LEU A 446 -2.00 -7.41 4.01
CA LEU A 446 -1.74 -6.34 4.95
C LEU A 446 -1.64 -5.02 4.18
N ILE A 447 -2.58 -4.12 4.44
CA ILE A 447 -2.75 -2.82 3.78
C ILE A 447 -3.08 -1.70 4.79
N PRO A 448 -2.16 -1.34 5.70
CA PRO A 448 -2.30 -0.14 6.51
C PRO A 448 -2.63 1.07 5.62
N ALA A 449 -3.52 1.97 6.05
CA ALA A 449 -3.89 3.15 5.26
C ALA A 449 -3.47 4.44 5.99
N PRO A 450 -2.15 4.69 6.16
CA PRO A 450 -1.68 5.86 6.88
C PRO A 450 -2.15 7.14 6.19
N SER A 451 -2.33 8.20 6.98
CA SER A 451 -2.79 9.50 6.46
C SER A 451 -1.84 10.14 5.45
N TYR A 452 -0.57 9.71 5.43
CA TYR A 452 0.46 10.14 4.47
C TYR A 452 0.69 9.11 3.35
N LEU A 453 -0.19 8.11 3.18
CA LEU A 453 0.03 7.00 2.25
C LEU A 453 0.32 7.47 0.83
N VAL A 454 -0.40 8.49 0.35
CA VAL A 454 -0.18 9.05 -0.99
C VAL A 454 0.59 10.38 -0.98
N ALA A 455 1.26 10.71 0.11
CA ALA A 455 2.16 11.86 0.17
C ALA A 455 3.44 11.58 -0.64
N ALA A 456 4.04 12.59 -1.25
CA ALA A 456 5.23 12.53 -2.09
C ALA A 456 6.34 13.50 -1.61
N PRO A 457 6.63 13.62 -0.30
CA PRO A 457 7.73 14.46 0.15
C PRO A 457 9.07 13.90 -0.37
N ARG A 458 10.07 14.79 -0.52
CA ARG A 458 11.37 14.42 -1.13
C ARG A 458 12.06 13.23 -0.49
N ASN A 459 11.96 13.08 0.82
CA ASN A 459 12.58 11.98 1.58
C ASN A 459 11.66 10.74 1.70
N GLY A 460 10.54 10.72 0.98
CA GLY A 460 9.56 9.63 1.01
C GLY A 460 8.98 9.34 2.40
N ALA A 461 8.86 10.34 3.28
CA ALA A 461 8.22 10.25 4.59
C ALA A 461 8.80 9.17 5.51
N ILE A 462 10.08 8.82 5.33
CA ILE A 462 10.74 7.74 6.09
C ILE A 462 10.72 7.98 7.60
N GLU A 463 10.68 9.24 8.05
CA GLU A 463 10.56 9.60 9.46
C GLU A 463 9.25 9.16 10.11
N LYS A 464 8.25 8.81 9.30
CA LYS A 464 6.94 8.29 9.75
C LYS A 464 6.92 6.77 9.86
N LEU A 465 8.04 6.09 9.63
CA LEU A 465 8.15 4.64 9.69
C LEU A 465 8.93 4.16 10.93
N ASP A 466 8.69 2.91 11.32
CA ASP A 466 9.40 2.21 12.40
C ASP A 466 9.93 0.86 11.92
N LYS A 467 11.26 0.72 11.99
CA LYS A 467 11.98 -0.48 11.54
C LYS A 467 11.60 -1.75 12.30
N HIS A 468 11.25 -1.65 13.57
CA HIS A 468 10.90 -2.81 14.39
C HIS A 468 9.50 -3.31 14.06
N LEU A 469 8.54 -2.39 13.85
CA LEU A 469 7.22 -2.71 13.34
C LEU A 469 7.32 -3.39 11.97
N MET A 470 8.08 -2.80 11.03
CA MET A 470 8.29 -3.39 9.70
C MET A 470 8.82 -4.82 9.80
N LEU A 471 9.87 -5.04 10.60
CA LEU A 471 10.41 -6.37 10.85
C LEU A 471 9.37 -7.31 11.48
N GLY A 472 8.56 -6.80 12.42
CA GLY A 472 7.49 -7.57 13.05
C GLY A 472 6.41 -8.03 12.07
N GLN A 473 6.03 -7.17 11.12
CA GLN A 473 5.09 -7.51 10.06
C GLN A 473 5.68 -8.56 9.10
N VAL A 474 6.92 -8.37 8.63
CA VAL A 474 7.62 -9.38 7.80
C VAL A 474 7.71 -10.73 8.53
N ARG A 475 8.08 -10.74 9.82
CA ARG A 475 8.12 -11.95 10.65
C ARG A 475 6.75 -12.59 10.84
N THR A 476 5.67 -11.79 10.87
CA THR A 476 4.30 -12.32 10.94
C THR A 476 4.01 -13.14 9.68
N PHE A 477 4.32 -12.61 8.49
CA PHE A 477 4.16 -13.34 7.23
C PHE A 477 5.10 -14.54 7.10
N ALA A 478 6.34 -14.44 7.59
CA ALA A 478 7.26 -15.59 7.60
C ALA A 478 6.75 -16.75 8.47
N LYS A 479 6.09 -16.45 9.60
CA LYS A 479 5.43 -17.47 10.42
C LYS A 479 4.17 -18.01 9.74
N VAL A 480 3.37 -17.16 9.09
CA VAL A 480 2.19 -17.59 8.32
C VAL A 480 2.57 -18.57 7.21
N ILE A 481 3.62 -18.29 6.44
CA ILE A 481 4.09 -19.19 5.37
C ILE A 481 4.39 -20.58 5.93
N ARG A 482 5.10 -20.67 7.07
CA ARG A 482 5.38 -21.95 7.74
C ARG A 482 4.10 -22.65 8.19
N SER A 483 3.16 -21.92 8.80
CA SER A 483 1.88 -22.50 9.23
C SER A 483 1.03 -22.98 8.04
N LEU A 484 1.10 -22.33 6.88
CA LEU A 484 0.40 -22.78 5.69
C LEU A 484 0.97 -24.11 5.19
N ASP A 485 2.29 -24.29 5.22
CA ASP A 485 2.98 -25.53 4.81
C ASP A 485 2.55 -26.77 5.61
N GLU A 486 2.13 -26.60 6.85
CA GLU A 486 1.58 -27.65 7.72
C GLU A 486 0.14 -28.07 7.36
N LEU A 487 -0.57 -27.29 6.54
CA LEU A 487 -1.96 -27.52 6.17
C LEU A 487 -2.07 -28.14 4.77
N SER A 488 -3.11 -28.92 4.52
CA SER A 488 -3.57 -29.27 3.16
C SER A 488 -4.28 -28.08 2.50
N ALA A 489 -4.34 -28.06 1.16
CA ALA A 489 -5.11 -27.05 0.43
C ALA A 489 -6.58 -26.98 0.87
N ARG A 490 -7.20 -28.12 1.20
CA ARG A 490 -8.56 -28.18 1.74
C ARG A 490 -8.69 -27.48 3.10
N GLN A 491 -7.68 -27.59 3.96
CA GLN A 491 -7.68 -26.94 5.28
C GLN A 491 -7.42 -25.43 5.21
N ILE A 492 -6.63 -24.98 4.23
CA ILE A 492 -6.45 -23.56 3.88
C ILE A 492 -7.77 -22.96 3.40
N GLY A 493 -8.48 -23.71 2.55
CA GLY A 493 -9.75 -23.30 1.96
C GLY A 493 -9.56 -22.36 0.78
N THR A 494 -10.66 -21.83 0.27
CA THR A 494 -10.68 -20.81 -0.80
C THR A 494 -11.11 -19.46 -0.25
N SER A 495 -11.12 -18.42 -1.08
CA SER A 495 -11.93 -17.25 -0.75
C SER A 495 -13.41 -17.66 -0.78
N THR A 496 -14.16 -17.25 0.24
CA THR A 496 -15.62 -17.29 0.18
C THR A 496 -16.04 -16.05 -0.61
N GLY A 497 -16.17 -16.19 -1.92
CA GLY A 497 -16.76 -15.15 -2.76
C GLY A 497 -18.27 -15.21 -2.58
N LEU A 498 -18.81 -14.16 -1.93
CA LEU A 498 -20.22 -13.94 -1.57
C LEU A 498 -20.75 -14.85 -0.44
#